data_AF-A0A953QZQ9-F1
#
_entry.id   AF-A0A953QZQ9-F1
#
_cell.length_a   1.000
_cell.length_b   1.000
_cell.length_c   1.000
_cell.angle_alpha   90.00
_cell.angle_beta   90.00
_cell.angle_gamma   90.00
#
_symmetry.space_group_name_H-M   'P 1'
#
loop_
_entity.id
_entity.type
_entity.pdbx_description
1 polymer ?
#
loop_
_entity_poly.entity_id
_entity_poly.type
_entity_poly.pdbx_seq_one_letter_code
_entity_poly.pdbx_strand_id
1 'polypeptide(L)'
;MRRGNLRTVLCLGLYVLLTLVRTASAQVSCVTGVVVDKQNRAIPGLSVYLIHPEGKKDGPTITDNFGQFGIANVQRRKEPYYVEIYWGKQLYARRVVIVDHDINLGRIVL
;
A
#
# COMPACT_ATOMS: atom_id res chain seq x y z
N MET A 1 -38.77 12.65 46.42
CA MET A 1 -38.79 12.49 44.95
C MET A 1 -37.65 13.33 44.34
N ARG A 2 -36.49 12.69 44.05
CA ARG A 2 -35.31 13.32 43.41
C ARG A 2 -35.55 13.44 41.90
N ARG A 3 -35.80 14.66 41.40
CA ARG A 3 -36.00 14.99 39.97
C ARG A 3 -34.82 15.73 39.31
N GLY A 4 -33.68 15.86 40.00
CA GLY A 4 -32.44 16.35 39.41
C GLY A 4 -31.53 15.16 39.18
N ASN A 5 -31.14 14.87 37.93
CA ASN A 5 -29.95 14.10 37.49
C ASN A 5 -30.11 13.59 36.04
N LEU A 6 -31.33 13.49 35.49
CA LEU A 6 -31.56 12.87 34.17
C LEU A 6 -30.98 13.70 33.01
N ARG A 7 -30.99 15.04 33.11
CA ARG A 7 -30.43 15.95 32.09
C ARG A 7 -28.90 15.93 32.07
N THR A 8 -28.27 15.84 33.23
CA THR A 8 -26.81 15.86 33.37
C THR A 8 -26.19 14.56 32.87
N VAL A 9 -26.84 13.42 33.15
CA VAL A 9 -26.41 12.09 32.66
C VAL A 9 -26.50 12.00 31.14
N LEU A 10 -27.54 12.59 30.52
CA LEU A 10 -27.69 12.61 29.06
C LEU A 10 -26.58 13.40 28.36
N CYS A 11 -26.22 14.58 28.89
CA CYS A 11 -25.16 15.41 28.30
C CYS A 11 -23.77 14.76 28.43
N LEU A 12 -23.49 14.11 29.56
CA LEU A 12 -22.23 13.36 29.77
C LEU A 12 -22.14 12.14 28.83
N GLY A 13 -23.23 11.40 28.63
CA GLY A 13 -23.27 10.26 27.71
C GLY A 13 -23.03 10.67 26.25
N LEU A 14 -23.59 11.80 25.82
CA LEU A 14 -23.38 12.33 24.47
C LEU A 14 -21.94 12.84 24.25
N TYR A 15 -21.33 13.44 25.28
CA TYR A 15 -19.95 13.91 25.23
C TYR A 15 -18.95 12.75 25.12
N VAL A 16 -19.17 11.65 25.85
CA VAL A 16 -18.36 10.43 25.75
C VAL A 16 -18.49 9.80 24.35
N LEU A 17 -19.71 9.76 23.79
CA LEU A 17 -19.96 9.22 22.45
C LEU A 17 -19.29 10.03 21.33
N LEU A 18 -19.19 11.36 21.49
CA LEU A 18 -18.53 12.26 20.52
C LEU A 18 -17.00 12.15 20.56
N THR A 19 -16.39 11.77 21.69
CA THR A 19 -14.92 11.68 21.81
C THR A 19 -14.30 10.39 21.26
N LEU A 20 -15.12 9.41 20.84
CA LEU A 20 -14.63 8.11 20.37
C LEU A 20 -14.41 8.01 18.85
N VAL A 21 -14.44 9.14 18.12
CA VAL A 21 -14.01 9.16 16.72
C VAL A 21 -12.48 9.09 16.68
N ARG A 22 -11.94 7.87 16.77
CA ARG A 22 -10.52 7.61 16.47
C ARG A 22 -10.31 7.84 14.98
N THR A 23 -9.67 8.96 14.64
CA THR A 23 -9.11 9.17 13.30
C THR A 23 -7.92 8.24 13.12
N ALA A 24 -8.17 7.05 12.56
CA ALA A 24 -7.11 6.19 12.08
C ALA A 24 -6.45 6.86 10.87
N SER A 25 -5.31 7.51 11.08
CA SER A 25 -4.47 7.96 9.98
C SER A 25 -3.97 6.71 9.25
N ALA A 26 -4.34 6.55 7.98
CA ALA A 26 -3.78 5.50 7.14
C ALA A 26 -2.29 5.81 6.94
N GLN A 27 -1.43 5.00 7.56
CA GLN A 27 -0.01 5.09 7.28
C GLN A 27 0.25 4.63 5.85
N VAL A 28 0.96 5.46 5.10
CA VAL A 28 1.35 5.17 3.72
C VAL A 28 2.86 4.96 3.63
N SER A 29 3.28 4.22 2.62
CA SER A 29 4.66 3.89 2.28
C SER A 29 4.90 3.95 0.78
N CYS A 30 6.16 3.82 0.41
CA CYS A 30 6.62 3.62 -0.96
C CYS A 30 7.13 2.20 -1.17
N VAL A 31 6.84 1.63 -2.35
CA VAL A 31 7.45 0.38 -2.82
C VAL A 31 8.29 0.70 -4.06
N THR A 32 9.57 0.41 -4.00
CA THR A 32 10.54 0.72 -5.05
C THR A 32 11.35 -0.51 -5.45
N GLY A 33 11.97 -0.48 -6.61
CA GLY A 33 12.87 -1.55 -7.05
C GLY A 33 13.47 -1.29 -8.43
N VAL A 34 14.32 -2.21 -8.87
CA VAL A 34 14.99 -2.16 -10.18
C VAL A 34 14.80 -3.49 -10.88
N VAL A 35 14.32 -3.48 -12.13
CA VAL A 35 14.14 -4.68 -12.94
C VAL A 35 15.29 -4.83 -13.93
N VAL A 36 15.93 -6.00 -13.91
CA VAL A 36 17.11 -6.31 -14.73
C VAL A 36 16.98 -7.68 -15.38
N ASP A 37 17.75 -7.91 -16.44
CA ASP A 37 17.88 -9.23 -17.06
C ASP A 37 18.93 -10.09 -16.34
N LYS A 38 19.09 -11.35 -16.81
CA LYS A 38 20.09 -12.31 -16.28
C LYS A 38 21.54 -11.86 -16.43
N GLN A 39 21.82 -10.90 -17.32
CA GLN A 39 23.13 -10.27 -17.50
C GLN A 39 23.26 -8.98 -16.69
N ASN A 40 22.32 -8.72 -15.78
CA ASN A 40 22.29 -7.57 -14.90
C ASN A 40 22.05 -6.23 -15.61
N ARG A 41 21.55 -6.24 -16.85
CA ARG A 41 21.20 -5.04 -17.63
C ARG A 41 19.78 -4.59 -17.27
N ALA A 42 19.59 -3.28 -17.13
CA ALA A 42 18.29 -2.70 -16.84
C ALA A 42 17.27 -2.99 -17.95
N ILE A 43 16.02 -3.28 -17.58
CA ILE A 43 14.92 -3.48 -18.53
C ILE A 43 13.93 -2.31 -18.43
N PRO A 44 13.99 -1.33 -19.36
CA PRO A 44 13.04 -0.23 -19.41
C PRO A 44 11.69 -0.66 -20.02
N GLY A 45 10.64 0.11 -19.74
CA GLY A 45 9.33 -0.02 -20.39
C GLY A 45 8.44 -1.17 -19.89
N LEU A 46 8.80 -1.81 -18.78
CA LEU A 46 7.96 -2.83 -18.15
C LEU A 46 6.85 -2.18 -17.31
N SER A 47 5.67 -2.78 -17.35
CA SER A 47 4.54 -2.35 -16.52
C SER A 47 4.60 -3.05 -15.17
N VAL A 48 4.73 -2.26 -14.10
CA VAL A 48 4.75 -2.73 -12.72
C VAL A 48 3.44 -2.37 -12.04
N TYR A 49 2.78 -3.36 -11.44
CA TYR A 49 1.55 -3.18 -10.69
C TYR A 49 1.70 -3.67 -9.26
N LEU A 50 0.95 -3.04 -8.37
CA LEU A 50 0.77 -3.52 -7.01
C LEU A 50 -0.66 -4.04 -6.84
N ILE A 51 -0.78 -5.31 -6.50
CA ILE A 51 -2.06 -5.96 -6.23
C ILE A 51 -2.27 -6.01 -4.73
N HIS A 52 -3.36 -5.41 -4.29
CA HIS A 52 -3.81 -5.37 -2.91
C HIS A 52 -4.35 -6.75 -2.48
N PRO A 53 -4.37 -7.05 -1.17
CA PRO A 53 -4.98 -8.26 -0.63
C PRO A 53 -6.44 -8.46 -1.08
N GLU A 54 -7.21 -7.36 -1.18
CA GLU A 54 -8.59 -7.32 -1.65
C GLU A 54 -8.74 -7.45 -3.19
N GLY A 55 -7.63 -7.61 -3.92
CA GLY A 55 -7.63 -7.73 -5.38
C GLY A 55 -7.66 -6.41 -6.15
N LYS A 56 -7.70 -5.26 -5.46
CA LYS A 56 -7.51 -3.95 -6.10
C LYS A 56 -6.11 -3.88 -6.74
N LYS A 57 -6.02 -3.30 -7.92
CA LYS A 57 -4.77 -3.14 -8.68
C LYS A 57 -4.40 -1.66 -8.76
N ASP A 58 -3.23 -1.29 -8.24
CA ASP A 58 -2.63 0.03 -8.40
C ASP A 58 -1.54 -0.02 -9.49
N GLY A 59 -1.47 1.04 -10.29
CA GLY A 59 -0.52 1.18 -11.41
C GLY A 59 -1.20 1.24 -12.80
N PRO A 60 -0.42 1.09 -13.90
CA PRO A 60 0.99 0.70 -13.89
C PRO A 60 1.92 1.87 -13.56
N THR A 61 3.01 1.56 -12.86
CA THR A 61 4.25 2.33 -12.97
C THR A 61 5.10 1.71 -14.07
N ILE A 62 5.68 2.53 -14.94
CA ILE A 62 6.56 2.05 -16.01
C ILE A 62 8.01 2.10 -15.53
N THR A 63 8.79 1.04 -15.79
CA THR A 63 10.23 1.05 -15.49
C THR A 63 10.95 2.06 -16.38
N ASP A 64 11.80 2.89 -15.79
CA ASP A 64 12.57 3.90 -16.52
C ASP A 64 13.78 3.30 -17.28
N ASN A 65 14.60 4.16 -17.88
CA ASN A 65 15.81 3.76 -18.62
C ASN A 65 16.85 3.00 -17.78
N PHE A 66 16.78 3.10 -16.45
CA PHE A 66 17.62 2.38 -15.50
C PHE A 66 16.91 1.16 -14.89
N GLY A 67 15.71 0.82 -15.40
CA GLY A 67 14.89 -0.28 -14.92
C GLY A 67 14.19 0.04 -13.59
N GLN A 68 14.25 1.28 -13.11
CA GLN A 68 13.72 1.67 -11.81
C GLN A 68 12.21 1.86 -11.87
N PHE A 69 11.53 1.52 -10.78
CA PHE A 69 10.13 1.86 -10.55
C PHE A 69 9.89 2.29 -9.11
N GLY A 70 8.83 3.05 -8.91
CA GLY A 70 8.32 3.43 -7.60
C GLY A 70 6.80 3.49 -7.59
N ILE A 71 6.20 2.98 -6.52
CA ILE A 71 4.76 3.06 -6.24
C ILE A 71 4.62 3.77 -4.90
N ALA A 72 4.07 4.98 -4.93
CA ALA A 72 3.87 5.80 -3.75
C ALA A 72 2.46 5.62 -3.16
N ASN A 73 2.24 6.13 -1.96
CA ASN A 73 0.94 6.13 -1.28
C ASN A 73 0.36 4.73 -1.06
N VAL A 74 1.24 3.73 -0.86
CA VAL A 74 0.83 2.36 -0.60
C VAL A 74 0.41 2.25 0.85
N GLN A 75 -0.82 1.81 1.11
CA GLN A 75 -1.30 1.64 2.48
C GLN A 75 -0.49 0.56 3.19
N ARG A 76 -0.07 0.85 4.43
CA ARG A 76 0.60 -0.15 5.25
C ARG A 76 -0.39 -1.17 5.77
N ARG A 77 -0.09 -2.45 5.60
CA ARG A 77 -0.92 -3.57 6.04
C ARG A 77 -0.06 -4.79 6.40
N LYS A 78 -0.59 -5.66 7.26
CA LYS A 78 0.08 -6.92 7.64
C LYS A 78 -0.17 -8.01 6.61
N GLU A 79 -1.26 -7.87 5.85
CA GLU A 79 -1.61 -8.74 4.75
C GLU A 79 -0.67 -8.51 3.55
N PRO A 80 -0.35 -9.57 2.79
CA PRO A 80 0.58 -9.47 1.69
C PRO A 80 -0.03 -8.80 0.46
N TYR A 81 0.76 -7.92 -0.15
CA TYR A 81 0.58 -7.43 -1.51
C TYR A 81 1.32 -8.32 -2.51
N TYR A 82 0.96 -8.19 -3.78
CA TYR A 82 1.74 -8.75 -4.89
C TYR A 82 2.27 -7.66 -5.80
N VAL A 83 3.57 -7.65 -6.05
CA VAL A 83 4.16 -6.86 -7.14
C VAL A 83 4.21 -7.72 -8.38
N GLU A 84 3.53 -7.27 -9.43
CA GLU A 84 3.49 -7.94 -10.72
C GLU A 84 4.20 -7.12 -11.79
N ILE A 85 5.04 -7.79 -12.58
CA ILE A 85 5.82 -7.17 -13.65
C ILE A 85 5.38 -7.79 -14.97
N TYR A 86 4.96 -6.92 -15.89
CA TYR A 86 4.45 -7.31 -17.20
C TYR A 86 5.30 -6.72 -18.33
N TRP A 87 5.40 -7.48 -19.41
CA TRP A 87 5.80 -6.97 -20.72
C TRP A 87 4.60 -7.11 -21.67
N GLY A 88 3.98 -5.98 -22.01
CA GLY A 88 2.69 -5.99 -22.70
C GLY A 88 1.63 -6.68 -21.84
N LYS A 89 1.08 -7.80 -22.32
CA LYS A 89 0.05 -8.58 -21.61
C LYS A 89 0.61 -9.78 -20.84
N GLN A 90 1.88 -10.11 -21.03
CA GLN A 90 2.50 -11.28 -20.42
C GLN A 90 3.05 -10.94 -19.04
N LEU A 91 2.69 -11.74 -18.03
CA LEU A 91 3.25 -11.66 -16.69
C LEU A 91 4.64 -12.33 -16.69
N TYR A 92 5.68 -11.60 -16.32
CA TYR A 92 7.05 -12.10 -16.24
C TYR A 92 7.44 -12.47 -14.81
N ALA A 93 7.01 -11.69 -13.83
CA ALA A 93 7.30 -11.96 -12.43
C ALA A 93 6.16 -11.53 -11.52
N ARG A 94 6.01 -12.28 -10.43
CA ARG A 94 5.21 -11.92 -9.27
C ARG A 94 6.07 -12.05 -8.01
N ARG A 95 5.97 -11.08 -7.10
CA ARG A 95 6.65 -11.07 -5.80
C ARG A 95 5.64 -10.76 -4.71
N VAL A 96 5.75 -11.46 -3.59
CA VAL A 96 4.95 -11.20 -2.39
C VAL A 96 5.69 -10.17 -1.54
N VAL A 97 5.00 -9.15 -1.06
CA VAL A 97 5.57 -8.12 -0.21
C VAL A 97 4.60 -7.75 0.92
N ILE A 98 5.11 -7.64 2.14
CA ILE A 98 4.38 -7.06 3.26
C ILE A 98 4.83 -5.60 3.34
N VAL A 99 3.88 -4.67 3.30
CA VAL A 99 4.17 -3.24 3.32
C VAL A 99 3.86 -2.70 4.70
N ASP A 100 4.84 -2.71 5.59
CA ASP A 100 4.77 -2.14 6.94
C ASP A 100 5.70 -0.92 7.12
N HIS A 101 6.56 -0.66 6.14
CA HIS A 101 7.43 0.52 6.01
C HIS A 101 7.73 0.77 4.53
N ASP A 102 8.63 1.71 4.21
CA ASP A 102 9.10 1.89 2.84
C ASP A 102 9.92 0.69 2.41
N ILE A 103 9.54 0.07 1.29
CA ILE A 103 10.17 -1.15 0.80
C ILE A 103 11.01 -0.83 -0.44
N ASN A 104 12.26 -1.27 -0.41
CA ASN A 104 13.10 -1.40 -1.59
C ASN A 104 13.29 -2.89 -1.89
N LEU A 105 12.72 -3.34 -3.00
CA LEU A 105 12.79 -4.73 -3.46
C LEU A 105 14.15 -5.10 -4.05
N GLY A 106 15.08 -4.14 -4.15
CA GLY A 106 16.39 -4.32 -4.75
C GLY A 106 16.27 -4.65 -6.23
N ARG A 107 17.11 -5.60 -6.68
CA ARG A 107 17.15 -6.04 -8.08
C ARG A 107 16.23 -7.23 -8.28
N ILE A 108 15.29 -7.09 -9.20
CA ILE A 108 14.41 -8.17 -9.64
C ILE A 108 14.93 -8.66 -11.00
N VAL A 109 15.50 -9.85 -11.00
CA VAL A 109 16.01 -10.51 -12.21
C VAL A 109 14.87 -11.24 -12.91
N LEU A 110 14.69 -10.99 -14.21
CA LEU A 110 13.76 -11.70 -15.11
C LEU A 110 14.48 -12.72 -16.00
#